data_AF-A0A1G7TLW7-F1
#
_entry.id   AF-A0A1G7TLW7-F1
#
_cell.length_a   1.000
_cell.length_b   1.000
_cell.length_c   1.000
_cell.angle_alpha   90.00
_cell.angle_beta   90.00
_cell.angle_gamma   90.00
#
_symmetry.space_group_name_H-M   'P 1'
#
loop_
_entity.id
_entity.type
_entity.pdbx_description
1 polymer ?
#
loop_
_entity_poly.entity_id
_entity_poly.type
_entity_poly.pdbx_seq_one_letter_code
_entity_poly.pdbx_strand_id
1 'polypeptide(L)'
;MSAHGVDLGHSVVMTAARPGSTVGRINCAMILLNRTIVVLCSIALIVASTILSYSVAARYFFNAATYWQDEAAVFLLVGATFLSTAFVQAGRGHIGIEALTGYLSKRGNAIRMLVVDTASLLFCCFFAWKSWTLFHEAWVDGQVSGSTWAPPLWIPYSMMSLGMTLMTVQIALQLASRVDGWRSK
;
A
#
# COMPACT_ATOMS: atom_id res chain seq x y z
N MET A 1 -11.42 -34.55 16.49
CA MET A 1 -10.39 -33.49 16.67
C MET A 1 -10.30 -32.72 15.37
N SER A 2 -10.61 -31.43 15.44
CA SER A 2 -11.12 -30.59 14.36
C SER A 2 -10.15 -30.37 13.20
N ALA A 3 -10.69 -30.44 11.99
CA ALA A 3 -10.06 -30.02 10.75
C ALA A 3 -9.69 -28.54 10.82
N HIS A 4 -8.40 -28.24 10.62
CA HIS A 4 -7.97 -26.93 10.16
C HIS A 4 -8.31 -26.84 8.67
N GLY A 5 -9.54 -26.40 8.39
CA GLY A 5 -9.93 -25.90 7.08
C GLY A 5 -9.11 -24.64 6.81
N VAL A 6 -8.01 -24.82 6.09
CA VAL A 6 -7.29 -23.72 5.44
C VAL A 6 -8.15 -23.28 4.26
N ASP A 7 -9.16 -22.47 4.57
CA ASP A 7 -10.00 -21.78 3.58
C ASP A 7 -9.19 -20.59 3.01
N LEU A 8 -8.12 -20.89 2.27
CA LEU A 8 -7.32 -19.91 1.51
C LEU A 8 -7.93 -19.68 0.12
N GLY A 9 -9.26 -19.53 0.07
CA GLY A 9 -10.02 -19.35 -1.15
C GLY A 9 -10.88 -18.09 -1.11
N HIS A 10 -10.59 -17.14 -2.00
CA HIS A 10 -11.62 -16.44 -2.75
C HIS A 10 -12.49 -15.33 -2.10
N SER A 11 -12.13 -14.71 -0.98
CA SER A 11 -12.95 -13.60 -0.43
C SER A 11 -12.40 -12.19 -0.65
N VAL A 12 -11.21 -12.03 -1.21
CA VAL A 12 -10.74 -10.71 -1.66
C VAL A 12 -11.16 -10.52 -3.11
N VAL A 13 -11.93 -9.46 -3.37
CA VAL A 13 -12.38 -8.97 -4.68
C VAL A 13 -13.64 -9.64 -5.23
N MET A 14 -14.79 -9.08 -4.84
CA MET A 14 -15.74 -8.49 -5.81
C MET A 14 -16.83 -7.74 -5.03
N THR A 15 -16.53 -6.51 -4.61
CA THR A 15 -17.61 -5.53 -4.49
C THR A 15 -18.07 -5.26 -5.91
N ALA A 16 -19.14 -5.94 -6.32
CA ALA A 16 -19.84 -5.70 -7.57
C ALA A 16 -20.32 -4.24 -7.56
N ALA A 17 -19.49 -3.34 -8.10
CA ALA A 17 -19.89 -1.99 -8.43
C ALA A 17 -21.04 -2.10 -9.45
N ARG A 18 -22.11 -1.32 -9.24
CA ARG A 18 -23.25 -1.25 -10.17
C ARG A 18 -22.73 -1.13 -11.61
N PRO A 19 -23.09 -2.05 -12.52
CA PRO A 19 -22.66 -1.98 -13.91
C PRO A 19 -23.33 -0.75 -14.54
N GLY A 20 -22.56 0.34 -14.73
CA GLY A 20 -23.06 1.54 -15.42
C GLY A 20 -22.44 2.89 -15.03
N SER A 21 -21.72 3.02 -13.91
CA SER A 21 -21.09 4.30 -13.49
C SER A 21 -19.62 4.40 -13.88
N THR A 22 -19.15 5.59 -14.31
CA THR A 22 -17.73 5.91 -14.55
C THR A 22 -16.84 5.52 -13.36
N VAL A 23 -17.35 5.68 -12.13
CA VAL A 23 -16.66 5.31 -10.88
C VAL A 23 -16.44 3.79 -10.79
N GLY A 24 -17.37 2.99 -11.31
CA GLY A 24 -17.25 1.53 -11.33
C GLY A 24 -16.13 1.04 -12.26
N ARG A 25 -15.96 1.68 -13.41
CA ARG A 25 -14.86 1.35 -14.35
C ARG A 25 -13.49 1.67 -13.76
N ILE A 26 -13.36 2.83 -13.11
CA ILE A 26 -12.11 3.23 -12.44
C ILE A 26 -11.77 2.27 -11.30
N ASN A 27 -12.78 1.86 -10.51
CA ASN A 27 -12.57 0.90 -9.43
C ASN A 27 -12.09 -0.47 -9.95
N CYS A 28 -12.66 -0.97 -11.05
CA CYS A 28 -12.18 -2.21 -11.68
C CYS A 28 -10.72 -2.09 -12.16
N ALA A 29 -10.35 -0.97 -12.78
CA ALA A 29 -8.97 -0.73 -13.21
C ALA A 29 -8.02 -0.68 -12.00
N MET A 30 -8.41 -0.02 -10.91
CA MET A 30 -7.66 0.02 -9.66
C MET A 30 -7.48 -1.36 -9.03
N ILE A 31 -8.52 -2.19 -9.05
CA ILE A 31 -8.47 -3.57 -8.56
C ILE A 31 -7.45 -4.39 -9.35
N LEU A 32 -7.47 -4.30 -10.69
CA LEU A 32 -6.52 -5.01 -11.54
C LEU A 32 -5.09 -4.55 -11.28
N LEU A 33 -4.88 -3.22 -11.25
CA LEU A 33 -3.58 -2.61 -10.97
C LEU A 33 -3.05 -3.06 -9.60
N ASN A 34 -3.85 -2.92 -8.55
CA ASN A 34 -3.48 -3.33 -7.18
C ASN A 34 -3.15 -4.81 -7.10
N ARG A 35 -3.87 -5.68 -7.83
CA ARG A 35 -3.56 -7.12 -7.86
C ARG A 35 -2.20 -7.40 -8.48
N THR A 36 -1.86 -6.75 -9.60
CA THR A 36 -0.54 -6.89 -10.22
C THR A 36 0.57 -6.39 -9.29
N ILE A 37 0.35 -5.25 -8.64
CA ILE A 37 1.28 -4.67 -7.67
C ILE A 37 1.54 -5.64 -6.51
N VAL A 38 0.50 -6.23 -5.93
CA VAL A 38 0.66 -7.16 -4.80
C VAL A 38 1.49 -8.39 -5.18
N VAL A 39 1.27 -8.96 -6.38
CA VAL A 39 2.09 -10.08 -6.86
C VAL A 39 3.56 -9.68 -6.97
N LEU A 40 3.84 -8.50 -7.53
CA LEU A 40 5.21 -7.96 -7.59
C LEU A 40 5.79 -7.72 -6.19
N CYS A 41 5.01 -7.19 -5.25
CA CYS A 41 5.42 -7.00 -3.86
C CYS A 41 5.73 -8.33 -3.16
N SER A 42 4.92 -9.37 -3.37
CA SER A 42 5.18 -10.71 -2.82
C SER A 42 6.49 -11.29 -3.34
N ILE A 43 6.76 -11.16 -4.64
CA ILE A 43 8.04 -11.58 -5.23
C ILE A 43 9.20 -10.76 -4.63
N ALA A 44 9.05 -9.45 -4.53
CA ALA A 44 10.05 -8.56 -3.94
C ALA A 44 10.40 -8.93 -2.49
N LEU A 45 9.41 -9.31 -1.67
CA LEU A 45 9.63 -9.75 -0.29
C LEU A 45 10.37 -11.09 -0.21
N ILE A 46 10.04 -12.04 -1.09
CA ILE A 46 10.76 -13.33 -1.17
C ILE A 46 12.22 -13.07 -1.57
N VAL A 47 12.45 -12.20 -2.55
CA VAL A 47 13.80 -11.80 -2.98
C VAL A 47 14.57 -11.13 -1.84
N ALA A 48 13.95 -10.17 -1.14
CA ALA A 48 14.58 -9.50 0.01
C ALA A 48 14.94 -10.50 1.12
N SER A 49 14.03 -11.43 1.45
CA SER A 49 14.28 -12.49 2.44
C SER A 49 15.44 -13.40 2.02
N THR A 50 15.53 -13.73 0.72
CA THR A 50 16.59 -14.58 0.19
C THR A 50 17.95 -13.87 0.21
N ILE A 51 17.98 -12.58 -0.17
CA ILE A 51 19.19 -11.75 -0.11
C ILE A 51 19.73 -11.66 1.31
N LEU A 52 18.86 -11.40 2.29
CA LEU A 52 19.25 -11.31 3.70
C LEU A 52 19.69 -12.67 4.27
N SER A 53 19.01 -13.74 3.88
CA SER A 53 19.40 -15.10 4.31
C SER A 53 20.76 -15.49 3.73
N TYR A 54 21.02 -15.12 2.47
CA TYR A 54 22.32 -15.30 1.84
C TYR A 54 23.40 -14.44 2.50
N SER A 55 23.13 -13.18 2.85
CA SER A 55 24.13 -12.31 3.51
C SER A 55 24.58 -12.88 4.84
N VAL A 56 23.64 -13.39 5.63
CA VAL A 56 23.90 -14.06 6.90
C VAL A 56 24.72 -15.33 6.68
N ALA A 57 24.32 -16.20 5.76
CA ALA A 57 25.07 -17.41 5.43
C ALA A 57 26.49 -17.10 4.93
N ALA A 58 26.64 -16.13 4.02
CA ALA A 58 27.93 -15.71 3.48
C ALA A 58 28.90 -15.26 4.59
N ARG A 59 28.39 -14.53 5.58
CA ARG A 59 29.17 -14.04 6.72
C ARG A 59 29.64 -15.19 7.63
N TYR A 60 28.79 -16.17 7.88
CA TYR A 60 29.13 -17.32 8.74
C TYR A 60 30.06 -18.33 8.06
N PHE A 61 29.82 -18.66 6.79
CA PHE A 61 30.56 -19.72 6.10
C PHE A 61 31.79 -19.22 5.36
N PHE A 62 31.75 -18.00 4.80
CA PHE A 62 32.80 -17.48 3.92
C PHE A 62 33.58 -16.32 4.55
N ASN A 63 33.20 -15.85 5.75
CA ASN A 63 33.77 -14.68 6.43
C ASN A 63 33.81 -13.40 5.54
N ALA A 64 33.01 -13.36 4.48
CA ALA A 64 32.97 -12.28 3.51
C ALA A 64 31.72 -11.44 3.74
N ALA A 65 31.88 -10.27 4.37
CA ALA A 65 30.80 -9.29 4.48
C ALA A 65 30.58 -8.60 3.13
N THR A 66 29.34 -8.61 2.65
CA THR A 66 28.97 -8.01 1.37
C THR A 66 28.12 -6.77 1.64
N TYR A 67 28.46 -5.62 1.04
CA TYR A 67 27.96 -4.32 1.50
C TYR A 67 26.65 -3.85 0.83
N TRP A 68 26.20 -4.48 -0.25
CA TRP A 68 25.03 -4.02 -1.03
C TRP A 68 23.70 -4.63 -0.58
N GLN A 69 23.73 -5.70 0.21
CA GLN A 69 22.56 -6.54 0.49
C GLN A 69 21.55 -5.85 1.41
N ASP A 70 22.03 -5.16 2.43
CA ASP A 70 21.19 -4.45 3.39
C ASP A 70 20.36 -3.37 2.69
N GLU A 71 21.00 -2.56 1.85
CA GLU A 71 20.34 -1.49 1.08
C GLU A 71 19.35 -2.04 0.06
N ALA A 72 19.73 -3.10 -0.68
CA ALA A 72 18.83 -3.74 -1.62
C ALA A 72 17.58 -4.28 -0.93
N ALA A 73 17.73 -4.90 0.24
CA ALA A 73 16.60 -5.39 1.03
C ALA A 73 15.72 -4.24 1.53
N VAL A 74 16.32 -3.15 2.04
CA VAL A 74 15.58 -1.95 2.47
C VAL A 74 14.79 -1.35 1.31
N PHE A 75 15.37 -1.25 0.11
CA PHE A 75 14.70 -0.67 -1.06
C PHE A 75 13.50 -1.53 -1.49
N LEU A 76 13.67 -2.86 -1.50
CA LEU A 76 12.58 -3.79 -1.79
C LEU A 76 11.47 -3.71 -0.72
N LEU A 77 11.82 -3.59 0.55
CA LEU A 77 10.86 -3.45 1.65
C LEU A 77 10.08 -2.13 1.57
N VAL A 78 10.75 -1.01 1.31
CA VAL A 78 10.11 0.29 1.09
C VAL A 78 9.14 0.20 -0.08
N GLY A 79 9.60 -0.34 -1.21
CA GLY A 79 8.77 -0.57 -2.38
C GLY A 79 7.54 -1.42 -2.10
N ALA A 80 7.73 -2.59 -1.47
CA ALA A 80 6.65 -3.51 -1.13
C ALA A 80 5.64 -2.88 -0.16
N THR A 81 6.11 -2.13 0.83
CA THR A 81 5.25 -1.49 1.84
C THR A 81 4.36 -0.42 1.22
N PHE A 82 4.95 0.55 0.51
CA PHE A 82 4.19 1.67 -0.02
C PHE A 82 3.31 1.28 -1.21
N LEU A 83 3.80 0.45 -2.12
CA LEU A 83 3.02 0.04 -3.29
C LEU A 83 1.83 -0.86 -2.92
N SER A 84 1.95 -1.72 -1.90
CA SER A 84 0.83 -2.57 -1.45
C SER A 84 -0.22 -1.83 -0.62
N THR A 85 0.07 -0.62 -0.14
CA THR A 85 -0.81 0.14 0.77
C THR A 85 -2.20 0.40 0.14
N ALA A 86 -2.25 0.74 -1.15
CA ALA A 86 -3.51 0.97 -1.86
C ALA A 86 -4.41 -0.28 -1.91
N PHE A 87 -3.81 -1.46 -2.12
CA PHE A 87 -4.53 -2.73 -2.09
C PHE A 87 -5.12 -3.03 -0.71
N VAL A 88 -4.32 -2.84 0.35
CA VAL A 88 -4.78 -3.06 1.73
C VAL A 88 -5.92 -2.10 2.06
N GLN A 89 -5.81 -0.84 1.63
CA GLN A 89 -6.87 0.16 1.82
C GLN A 89 -8.16 -0.19 1.06
N ALA A 90 -8.06 -0.76 -0.13
CA ALA A 90 -9.22 -1.25 -0.87
C ALA A 90 -10.03 -2.28 -0.06
N GLY A 91 -9.33 -3.14 0.69
CA GLY A 91 -9.94 -4.11 1.61
C GLY A 91 -10.50 -3.53 2.91
N ARG A 92 -9.94 -2.42 3.43
CA ARG A 92 -10.38 -1.79 4.70
C ARG A 92 -11.79 -1.19 4.64
N GLY A 93 -12.36 -0.96 3.46
CA GLY A 93 -13.69 -0.37 3.28
C GLY A 93 -14.81 -1.10 4.03
N HIS A 94 -14.66 -2.42 4.24
CA HIS A 94 -15.64 -3.26 4.95
C HIS A 94 -15.31 -3.49 6.43
N ILE A 95 -14.03 -3.47 6.81
CA ILE A 95 -13.55 -3.95 8.12
C ILE A 95 -13.33 -2.80 9.12
N GLY A 96 -13.09 -1.58 8.63
CA GLY A 96 -12.44 -0.52 9.41
C GLY A 96 -13.14 -0.03 10.68
N ILE A 97 -14.41 -0.31 10.90
CA ILE A 97 -15.19 0.31 11.99
C ILE A 97 -16.17 -0.66 12.69
N GLU A 98 -16.29 -1.93 12.27
CA GLU A 98 -17.25 -2.89 12.84
C GLU A 98 -17.12 -3.08 14.36
N ALA A 99 -15.94 -2.88 14.93
CA ALA A 99 -15.74 -2.97 16.39
C ALA A 99 -16.49 -1.87 17.19
N LEU A 100 -16.74 -0.70 16.60
CA LEU A 100 -17.44 0.42 17.27
C LEU A 100 -18.89 0.58 16.79
N THR A 101 -19.31 -0.17 15.77
CA THR A 101 -20.69 -0.07 15.24
C THR A 101 -21.74 -0.63 16.18
N GLY A 102 -21.35 -1.48 17.13
CA GLY A 102 -22.27 -2.04 18.12
C GLY A 102 -22.86 -1.02 19.10
N TYR A 103 -22.18 0.12 19.29
CA TYR A 103 -22.58 1.14 20.30
C TYR A 103 -23.15 2.43 19.69
N LEU A 104 -23.06 2.64 18.37
CA LEU A 104 -23.47 3.88 17.71
C LEU A 104 -24.70 3.71 16.82
N SER A 105 -25.57 4.72 16.81
CA SER A 105 -26.71 4.77 15.87
C SER A 105 -26.22 4.81 14.42
N LYS A 106 -27.04 4.30 13.48
CA LYS A 106 -26.71 4.20 12.04
C LYS A 106 -26.22 5.53 11.43
N ARG A 107 -26.72 6.67 11.92
CA ARG A 107 -26.32 8.01 11.46
C ARG A 107 -24.97 8.46 12.02
N GLY A 108 -24.71 8.21 13.31
CA GLY A 108 -23.42 8.54 13.93
C GLY A 108 -22.25 7.77 13.32
N ASN A 109 -22.48 6.50 12.99
CA ASN A 109 -21.47 5.67 12.33
C ASN A 109 -21.11 6.18 10.92
N ALA A 110 -22.09 6.62 10.16
CA ALA A 110 -21.88 7.12 8.80
C ALA A 110 -21.14 8.47 8.79
N ILE A 111 -21.44 9.38 9.71
CA ILE A 111 -20.69 10.64 9.88
C ILE A 111 -19.26 10.36 10.31
N ARG A 112 -19.06 9.46 11.28
CA ARG A 112 -17.72 9.06 11.73
C ARG A 112 -16.88 8.51 10.59
N MET A 113 -17.43 7.62 9.77
CA MET A 113 -16.76 7.10 8.58
C MET A 113 -16.33 8.24 7.65
N LEU A 114 -17.25 9.15 7.32
CA LEU A 114 -16.97 10.27 6.43
C LEU A 114 -15.86 11.18 6.96
N VAL A 115 -15.86 11.48 8.26
CA VAL A 115 -14.80 12.29 8.91
C VAL A 115 -13.45 11.58 8.84
N VAL A 116 -13.40 10.28 9.17
CA VAL A 116 -12.16 9.48 9.15
C VAL A 116 -11.60 9.39 7.73
N ASP A 117 -12.45 9.12 6.73
CA ASP A 117 -12.04 9.04 5.34
C ASP A 117 -11.52 10.38 4.82
N THR A 118 -12.21 11.47 5.15
CA THR A 118 -11.81 12.82 4.74
C THR A 118 -10.48 13.22 5.38
N ALA A 119 -10.31 12.97 6.69
CA ALA A 119 -9.06 13.23 7.39
C ALA A 119 -7.91 12.37 6.82
N SER A 120 -8.18 11.09 6.53
CA SER A 120 -7.21 10.18 5.91
C SER A 120 -6.83 10.66 4.50
N LEU A 121 -7.79 11.12 3.70
CA LEU A 121 -7.55 11.66 2.36
C LEU A 121 -6.66 12.90 2.40
N LEU A 122 -6.95 13.85 3.29
CA LEU A 122 -6.15 15.06 3.46
C LEU A 122 -4.71 14.73 3.87
N PHE A 123 -4.55 13.83 4.84
CA PHE A 123 -3.24 13.39 5.29
C PHE A 123 -2.46 12.67 4.17
N CYS A 124 -3.10 11.72 3.47
CA CYS A 124 -2.46 11.00 2.38
C CYS A 124 -2.10 11.92 1.21
N CYS A 125 -2.94 12.91 0.89
CA CYS A 125 -2.65 13.91 -0.14
C CYS A 125 -1.43 14.76 0.24
N PHE A 126 -1.38 15.27 1.48
CA PHE A 126 -0.21 15.99 1.98
C PHE A 126 1.06 15.13 1.94
N PHE A 127 0.96 13.87 2.36
CA PHE A 127 2.09 12.94 2.35
C PHE A 127 2.54 12.61 0.92
N ALA A 128 1.61 12.39 -0.02
CA ALA A 128 1.92 12.18 -1.44
C ALA A 128 2.65 13.39 -2.04
N TRP A 129 2.23 14.60 -1.70
CA TRP A 129 2.94 15.81 -2.13
C TRP A 129 4.35 15.89 -1.53
N LYS A 130 4.48 15.70 -0.21
CA LYS A 130 5.79 15.73 0.47
C LYS A 130 6.75 14.64 -0.03
N SER A 131 6.26 13.44 -0.31
CA SER A 131 7.07 12.37 -0.89
C SER A 131 7.57 12.73 -2.28
N TRP A 132 6.74 13.36 -3.13
CA TRP A 132 7.19 13.83 -4.44
C TRP A 132 8.25 14.93 -4.35
N THR A 133 8.13 15.84 -3.36
CA THR A 133 9.18 16.84 -3.10
C THR A 133 10.49 16.18 -2.70
N LEU A 134 10.44 15.12 -1.88
CA LEU A 134 11.63 14.40 -1.42
C LEU A 134 12.28 13.61 -2.56
N PHE A 135 11.47 13.01 -3.44
CA PHE A 135 11.96 12.35 -4.66
C PHE A 135 12.69 13.35 -5.57
N HIS A 136 12.11 14.52 -5.81
CA HIS A 136 12.72 15.55 -6.64
C HIS A 136 14.04 16.05 -6.04
N GLU A 137 14.07 16.32 -4.74
CA GLU A 137 15.30 16.73 -4.03
C GLU A 137 16.39 15.67 -4.19
N ALA A 138 16.08 14.40 -3.90
CA ALA A 138 17.05 13.32 -4.01
C ALA A 138 17.57 13.11 -5.44
N TRP A 139 16.75 13.40 -6.45
CA TRP A 139 17.15 13.35 -7.85
C TRP A 139 18.09 14.50 -8.23
N VAL A 140 17.76 15.73 -7.82
CA VAL A 140 18.54 16.93 -8.17
C VAL A 140 19.85 17.00 -7.40
N ASP A 141 19.82 16.73 -6.10
CA ASP A 141 21.00 16.78 -5.23
C ASP A 141 21.87 15.53 -5.36
N GLY A 142 21.42 14.50 -6.09
CA GLY A 142 22.12 13.24 -6.23
C GLY A 142 22.30 12.53 -4.89
N GLN A 143 21.30 12.56 -4.02
CA GLN A 143 21.39 11.99 -2.68
C GLN A 143 21.61 10.48 -2.76
N VAL A 144 22.65 10.02 -2.07
CA VAL A 144 23.02 8.61 -1.95
C VAL A 144 22.86 8.16 -0.51
N SER A 145 22.65 6.85 -0.31
CA SER A 145 22.65 6.29 1.03
C SER A 145 24.03 6.50 1.69
N GLY A 146 24.04 6.64 3.02
CA GLY A 146 25.26 6.80 3.82
C GLY A 146 26.10 5.53 3.97
N SER A 147 25.76 4.45 3.25
CA SER A 147 26.52 3.20 3.25
C SER A 147 27.69 3.22 2.26
N THR A 148 28.63 2.29 2.44
CA THR A 148 29.80 2.13 1.56
C THR A 148 29.42 1.90 0.09
N TRP A 149 28.25 1.31 -0.17
CA TRP A 149 27.75 1.08 -1.53
C TRP A 149 27.12 2.32 -2.15
N ALA A 150 26.68 3.29 -1.33
CA ALA A 150 26.14 4.58 -1.73
C ALA A 150 25.11 4.53 -2.90
N PRO A 151 24.08 3.66 -2.85
CA PRO A 151 23.05 3.64 -3.88
C PRO A 151 22.23 4.93 -3.85
N PRO A 152 21.70 5.36 -5.01
CA PRO A 152 20.93 6.59 -5.08
C PRO A 152 19.54 6.44 -4.43
N LEU A 153 19.16 7.41 -3.61
CA LEU A 153 17.92 7.41 -2.82
C LEU A 153 16.67 7.78 -3.63
N TRP A 154 16.82 8.26 -4.86
CA TRP A 154 15.68 8.54 -5.74
C TRP A 154 14.86 7.27 -6.03
N ILE A 155 15.48 6.08 -6.02
CA ILE A 155 14.79 4.80 -6.25
C ILE A 155 13.74 4.54 -5.16
N PRO A 156 14.08 4.41 -3.87
CA PRO A 156 13.08 4.17 -2.83
C PRO A 156 12.09 5.33 -2.70
N TYR A 157 12.51 6.59 -2.89
CA TYR A 157 11.60 7.73 -2.83
C TYR A 157 10.59 7.74 -3.98
N SER A 158 10.98 7.30 -5.18
CA SER A 158 10.03 7.16 -6.30
C SER A 158 8.95 6.13 -5.98
N MET A 159 9.32 4.96 -5.44
CA MET A 159 8.38 3.90 -5.07
C MET A 159 7.44 4.35 -3.95
N MET A 160 7.97 5.04 -2.93
CA MET A 160 7.18 5.66 -1.87
C MET A 160 6.16 6.64 -2.44
N SER A 161 6.59 7.55 -3.32
CA SER A 161 5.74 8.60 -3.86
C SER A 161 4.63 8.04 -4.76
N LEU A 162 4.96 7.03 -5.58
CA LEU A 162 3.97 6.30 -6.37
C LEU A 162 2.96 5.56 -5.51
N GLY A 163 3.41 4.84 -4.48
CA GLY A 163 2.53 4.11 -3.56
C GLY A 163 1.56 5.03 -2.81
N MET A 164 2.04 6.17 -2.34
CA MET A 164 1.21 7.16 -1.64
C MET A 164 0.23 7.88 -2.55
N THR A 165 0.60 8.10 -3.82
CA THR A 165 -0.32 8.62 -4.83
C THR A 165 -1.44 7.63 -5.11
N LEU A 166 -1.12 6.35 -5.30
CA LEU A 166 -2.10 5.28 -5.50
C LEU A 166 -3.05 5.15 -4.29
N MET A 167 -2.50 5.20 -3.07
CA MET A 167 -3.28 5.19 -1.83
C MET A 167 -4.27 6.37 -1.77
N THR A 168 -3.81 7.57 -2.11
CA THR A 168 -4.64 8.78 -2.11
C THR A 168 -5.81 8.64 -3.11
N VAL A 169 -5.53 8.14 -4.33
CA VAL A 169 -6.57 7.88 -5.33
C VAL A 169 -7.55 6.82 -4.85
N GLN A 170 -7.08 5.76 -4.20
CA GLN A 170 -7.95 4.70 -3.66
C GLN A 170 -8.91 5.25 -2.59
N ILE A 171 -8.43 6.08 -1.66
CA ILE A 171 -9.29 6.71 -0.64
C ILE A 171 -10.29 7.67 -1.31
N ALA A 172 -9.86 8.45 -2.30
CA ALA A 172 -10.73 9.37 -3.01
C ALA A 172 -11.89 8.64 -3.71
N LEU A 173 -11.60 7.49 -4.35
CA LEU A 173 -12.63 6.65 -4.98
C LEU A 173 -13.61 6.05 -3.96
N GLN A 174 -13.10 5.59 -2.82
CA GLN A 174 -13.95 5.09 -1.74
C GLN A 174 -14.89 6.20 -1.22
N LEU A 175 -14.35 7.39 -0.97
CA LEU A 175 -15.13 8.53 -0.51
C LEU A 175 -16.19 8.96 -1.54
N ALA A 176 -15.82 9.06 -2.82
CA ALA A 176 -16.74 9.40 -3.90
C ALA A 176 -17.90 8.39 -4.00
N SER A 177 -17.58 7.09 -3.96
CA SER A 177 -18.61 6.04 -4.00
C SER A 177 -19.58 6.08 -2.80
N ARG A 178 -19.09 6.50 -1.63
CA ARG A 178 -19.92 6.66 -0.42
C ARG A 178 -20.86 7.87 -0.53
N VAL A 179 -20.37 8.99 -1.05
CA VAL A 179 -21.17 10.20 -1.27
C VAL A 179 -22.28 9.96 -2.29
N ASP A 180 -21.99 9.26 -3.40
CA ASP A 180 -23.00 8.87 -4.40
C ASP A 180 -24.10 7.98 -3.79
N GLY A 181 -23.73 7.06 -2.89
CA GLY A 181 -24.68 6.20 -2.18
C GLY A 181 -25.63 6.96 -1.24
N TRP A 182 -25.19 8.08 -0.67
CA TRP A 182 -26.02 8.98 0.14
C TRP A 182 -26.99 9.80 -0.69
N ARG A 183 -26.57 10.27 -1.87
CA ARG A 183 -27.38 11.12 -2.75
C ARG A 183 -28.55 10.36 -3.42
N SER A 184 -28.47 9.03 -3.48
CA SER A 184 -29.48 8.15 -4.06
C SER A 184 -30.60 7.73 -3.09
N LYS A 185 -30.60 8.22 -1.84
CA LYS A 185 -31.61 7.95 -0.81
C LYS A 185 -32.40 9.20 -0.48
#